data_AF-A0A4V6Z368-F1
#
_entry.id   AF-A0A4V6Z368-F1
#
_cell.length_a   1.000
_cell.length_b   1.000
_cell.length_c   1.000
_cell.angle_alpha   90.00
_cell.angle_beta   90.00
_cell.angle_gamma   90.00
#
_symmetry.space_group_name_H-M   'P 1'
#
loop_
_entity.id
_entity.type
_entity.pdbx_description
1 polymer ?
#
loop_
_entity_poly.entity_id
_entity_poly.type
_entity_poly.pdbx_seq_one_letter_code
_entity_poly.pdbx_strand_id
1 'polypeptide(L)'
;MQRVMLNQAKKILFIIMGLMALGALKHLFGDKPFILAITFLVIVLVCAGIAKKYYAQAVILTGGIILLIATVIAFPDVSITKAASGSKFIDIFIEIKVLFSDSISKLGLIIMVIAGFSRYMNDIGASAKLVGVCIKPLKRINAKYVLLGCCYILMQVLALFISSPSGLALLMLTTLYPVLRSIGCSKAAVASVIASGICIDYGPSATGSVLISELTGYDLFSFFVDKQVPIVAILFVVIGISHMVMQAYWDRKEAVNEDDSESQAKNADISRMFRHIMLCCLSFQ
;
A
#
# COMPACT_ATOMS: atom_id res chain seq x y z
N MET A 1 -30.47 -18.70 -8.80
CA MET A 1 -29.98 -18.90 -7.41
C MET A 1 -29.03 -20.10 -7.26
N GLN A 2 -29.30 -21.25 -7.90
CA GLN A 2 -28.52 -22.49 -7.77
C GLN A 2 -27.06 -22.42 -8.29
N ARG A 3 -26.78 -21.66 -9.36
CA ARG A 3 -25.40 -21.52 -9.90
C ARG A 3 -24.47 -20.69 -9.02
N VAL A 4 -25.00 -19.79 -8.19
CA VAL A 4 -24.20 -18.97 -7.25
C VAL A 4 -23.76 -19.81 -6.05
N MET A 5 -24.66 -20.67 -5.54
CA MET A 5 -24.38 -21.62 -4.46
C MET A 5 -23.34 -22.68 -4.89
N LEU A 6 -23.43 -23.20 -6.12
CA LEU A 6 -22.47 -24.19 -6.64
C LEU A 6 -21.05 -23.62 -6.79
N ASN A 7 -20.92 -22.35 -7.20
CA ASN A 7 -19.62 -21.69 -7.36
C ASN A 7 -19.01 -21.25 -6.02
N GLN A 8 -19.84 -20.95 -5.01
CA GLN A 8 -19.37 -20.71 -3.64
C GLN A 8 -18.92 -22.02 -2.98
N ALA A 9 -19.67 -23.12 -3.19
CA ALA A 9 -19.29 -24.46 -2.72
C ALA A 9 -17.99 -24.95 -3.37
N LYS A 10 -17.78 -24.77 -4.69
CA LYS A 10 -16.51 -25.09 -5.35
C LYS A 10 -15.33 -24.26 -4.85
N LYS A 11 -15.55 -22.99 -4.51
CA LYS A 11 -14.50 -22.11 -3.94
C LYS A 11 -14.13 -22.49 -2.51
N ILE A 12 -15.12 -22.84 -1.69
CA ILE A 12 -14.90 -23.35 -0.33
C ILE A 12 -14.21 -24.72 -0.38
N LEU A 13 -14.61 -25.59 -1.32
CA LEU A 13 -13.97 -26.89 -1.56
C LEU A 13 -12.51 -26.75 -2.00
N PHE A 14 -12.17 -25.75 -2.83
CA PHE A 14 -10.78 -25.49 -3.25
C PHE A 14 -9.92 -24.94 -2.09
N ILE A 15 -10.52 -24.17 -1.19
CA ILE A 15 -9.87 -23.69 0.04
C ILE A 15 -9.64 -24.85 1.03
N ILE A 16 -10.59 -25.79 1.12
CA ILE A 16 -10.47 -27.01 1.94
C ILE A 16 -9.45 -27.99 1.34
N MET A 17 -9.39 -28.10 0.01
CA MET A 17 -8.41 -28.93 -0.72
C MET A 17 -6.99 -28.37 -0.57
N GLY A 18 -6.84 -27.05 -0.49
CA GLY A 18 -5.58 -26.37 -0.13
C GLY A 18 -5.18 -26.59 1.34
N LEU A 19 -6.15 -26.64 2.25
CA LEU A 19 -5.92 -26.98 3.67
C LEU A 19 -5.52 -28.47 3.85
N MET A 20 -6.02 -29.36 2.99
CA MET A 20 -5.70 -30.79 3.00
C MET A 20 -4.30 -31.08 2.40
N ALA A 21 -3.85 -30.28 1.43
CA ALA A 21 -2.48 -30.31 0.92
C ALA A 21 -1.44 -29.80 1.96
N LEU A 22 -1.86 -28.91 2.87
CA LEU A 22 -1.07 -28.46 4.03
C LEU A 22 -0.68 -29.62 4.97
N GLY A 23 -1.48 -30.69 5.02
CA GLY A 23 -1.20 -31.89 5.80
C GLY A 23 -0.13 -32.80 5.19
N ALA A 24 -0.04 -32.86 3.85
CA ALA A 24 0.92 -33.71 3.14
C ALA A 24 2.35 -33.15 3.16
N LEU A 25 2.50 -31.82 3.24
CA LEU A 25 3.82 -31.17 3.26
C LEU A 25 4.53 -31.26 4.61
N LYS A 26 3.78 -31.47 5.71
CA LYS A 26 4.32 -31.57 7.08
C LYS A 26 5.26 -32.77 7.28
N HIS A 27 5.22 -33.78 6.41
CA HIS A 27 5.93 -35.04 6.63
C HIS A 27 7.22 -35.21 5.77
N LEU A 28 7.55 -34.26 4.87
CA LEU A 28 8.60 -34.50 3.87
C LEU A 28 9.66 -33.39 3.71
N PHE A 29 9.39 -32.14 4.10
CA PHE A 29 10.35 -31.04 3.96
C PHE A 29 10.33 -30.18 5.23
N GLY A 30 11.49 -30.00 5.87
CA GLY A 30 11.65 -29.42 7.22
C GLY A 30 11.10 -28.00 7.46
N ASP A 31 11.44 -27.40 8.61
CA ASP A 31 10.69 -26.28 9.21
C ASP A 31 10.66 -24.98 8.37
N LYS A 32 11.70 -24.70 7.59
CA LYS A 32 11.86 -23.46 6.80
C LYS A 32 10.97 -23.39 5.55
N PRO A 33 10.90 -24.41 4.66
CA PRO A 33 10.01 -24.39 3.50
C PRO A 33 8.52 -24.42 3.88
N PHE A 34 8.17 -24.97 5.04
CA PHE A 34 6.79 -24.99 5.54
C PHE A 34 6.24 -23.59 5.84
N ILE A 35 7.04 -22.72 6.48
CA ILE A 35 6.67 -21.32 6.72
C ILE A 35 6.42 -20.60 5.41
N LEU A 36 7.32 -20.75 4.45
CA LEU A 36 7.28 -20.01 3.19
C LEU A 36 6.05 -20.41 2.37
N ALA A 37 5.71 -21.70 2.37
CA ALA A 37 4.48 -22.21 1.73
C ALA A 37 3.20 -21.70 2.41
N ILE A 38 3.16 -21.65 3.75
CA ILE A 38 2.02 -21.12 4.50
C ILE A 38 1.85 -19.62 4.24
N THR A 39 2.92 -18.85 4.36
CA THR A 39 2.89 -17.40 4.13
C THR A 39 2.43 -17.09 2.70
N PHE A 40 2.97 -17.80 1.70
CA PHE A 40 2.55 -17.65 0.31
C PHE A 40 1.06 -17.98 0.11
N LEU A 41 0.57 -19.06 0.72
CA LEU A 41 -0.84 -19.44 0.65
C LEU A 41 -1.78 -18.40 1.30
N VAL A 42 -1.38 -17.87 2.46
CA VAL A 42 -2.13 -16.82 3.15
C VAL A 42 -2.16 -15.54 2.31
N ILE A 43 -1.03 -15.15 1.70
CA ILE A 43 -0.96 -14.01 0.77
C ILE A 43 -1.97 -14.21 -0.37
N VAL A 44 -1.92 -15.35 -1.07
CA VAL A 44 -2.85 -15.65 -2.18
C VAL A 44 -4.31 -15.60 -1.74
N LEU A 45 -4.65 -16.10 -0.55
CA LEU A 45 -6.00 -16.04 0.03
C LEU A 45 -6.45 -14.59 0.28
N VAL A 46 -5.57 -13.76 0.84
CA VAL A 46 -5.81 -12.34 1.08
C VAL A 46 -6.02 -11.61 -0.25
N CYS A 47 -5.14 -11.82 -1.24
CA CYS A 47 -5.26 -11.25 -2.58
C CYS A 47 -6.61 -11.61 -3.23
N ALA A 48 -7.03 -12.88 -3.13
CA ALA A 48 -8.30 -13.35 -3.66
C ALA A 48 -9.51 -12.74 -2.92
N GLY A 49 -9.38 -12.49 -1.61
CA GLY A 49 -10.37 -11.77 -0.80
C GLY A 49 -10.56 -10.33 -1.28
N ILE A 50 -9.47 -9.60 -1.53
CA ILE A 50 -9.53 -8.22 -2.05
C ILE A 50 -10.13 -8.19 -3.46
N ALA A 51 -9.74 -9.12 -4.35
CA ALA A 51 -10.26 -9.19 -5.70
C ALA A 51 -11.80 -9.37 -5.75
N LYS A 52 -12.36 -10.06 -4.74
CA LYS A 52 -13.80 -10.27 -4.53
C LYS A 52 -14.54 -9.08 -3.91
N LYS A 53 -13.91 -7.91 -3.77
CA LYS A 53 -14.48 -6.68 -3.20
C LYS A 53 -14.84 -6.77 -1.71
N TYR A 54 -14.21 -7.64 -0.94
CA TYR A 54 -14.29 -7.55 0.52
C TYR A 54 -13.50 -6.34 1.03
N TYR A 55 -13.88 -5.82 2.19
CA TYR A 55 -13.16 -4.71 2.84
C TYR A 55 -11.71 -5.12 3.10
N ALA A 56 -10.76 -4.47 2.43
CA ALA A 56 -9.34 -4.83 2.48
C ALA A 56 -8.81 -4.87 3.92
N GLN A 57 -9.22 -3.91 4.76
CA GLN A 57 -8.83 -3.85 6.17
C GLN A 57 -9.26 -5.08 6.97
N ALA A 58 -10.47 -5.59 6.74
CA ALA A 58 -10.96 -6.80 7.41
C ALA A 58 -10.20 -8.05 6.91
N VAL A 59 -9.99 -8.16 5.60
CA VAL A 59 -9.28 -9.32 5.00
C VAL A 59 -7.84 -9.40 5.48
N ILE A 60 -7.12 -8.26 5.52
CA ILE A 60 -5.73 -8.20 5.99
C ILE A 60 -5.66 -8.52 7.49
N LEU A 61 -6.58 -8.00 8.30
CA LEU A 61 -6.63 -8.30 9.74
C LEU A 61 -6.88 -9.78 10.00
N THR A 62 -7.87 -10.38 9.34
CA THR A 62 -8.13 -11.83 9.47
C THR A 62 -6.94 -12.64 8.98
N GLY A 63 -6.29 -12.24 7.89
CA GLY A 63 -5.07 -12.87 7.39
C GLY A 63 -3.92 -12.83 8.41
N GLY A 64 -3.71 -11.69 9.05
CA GLY A 64 -2.71 -11.52 10.11
C GLY A 64 -2.99 -12.39 11.34
N ILE A 65 -4.26 -12.49 11.78
CA ILE A 65 -4.67 -13.36 12.89
C ILE A 65 -4.40 -14.84 12.54
N ILE A 66 -4.75 -15.26 11.32
CA ILE A 66 -4.48 -16.63 10.85
C ILE A 66 -2.97 -16.91 10.84
N LEU A 67 -2.16 -15.95 10.41
CA LEU A 67 -0.71 -16.08 10.40
C LEU A 67 -0.13 -16.20 11.81
N LEU A 68 -0.59 -15.37 12.77
CA LEU A 68 -0.17 -15.47 14.18
C LEU A 68 -0.53 -16.83 14.80
N ILE A 69 -1.72 -17.34 14.51
CA ILE A 69 -2.14 -18.68 14.96
C ILE A 69 -1.26 -19.77 14.33
N ALA A 70 -0.95 -19.66 13.03
CA ALA A 70 -0.07 -20.60 12.35
C ALA A 70 1.36 -20.60 12.94
N THR A 71 1.89 -19.43 13.28
CA THR A 71 3.21 -19.30 13.93
C THR A 71 3.25 -19.96 15.29
N VAL A 72 2.21 -19.81 16.12
CA VAL A 72 2.14 -20.46 17.45
C VAL A 72 2.12 -21.99 17.34
N ILE A 73 1.50 -22.53 16.28
CA ILE A 73 1.43 -23.98 16.03
C ILE A 73 2.75 -24.52 15.44
N ALA A 74 3.40 -23.75 14.56
CA ALA A 74 4.61 -24.17 13.85
C ALA A 74 5.89 -23.98 14.65
N PHE A 75 5.97 -22.97 15.53
CA PHE A 75 7.14 -22.65 16.33
C PHE A 75 6.75 -22.48 17.80
N PRO A 76 6.82 -23.53 18.63
CA PRO A 76 6.48 -23.44 20.03
C PRO A 76 7.51 -22.65 20.87
N ASP A 77 8.72 -22.41 20.36
CA ASP A 77 9.82 -21.75 21.08
C ASP A 77 10.04 -20.27 20.71
N VAL A 78 9.32 -19.73 19.72
CA VAL A 78 9.44 -18.31 19.37
C VAL A 78 8.41 -17.49 20.15
N SER A 79 8.90 -16.52 20.91
CA SER A 79 8.06 -15.54 21.60
C SER A 79 7.40 -14.61 20.58
N ILE A 80 6.08 -14.71 20.45
CA ILE A 80 5.27 -13.85 19.58
C ILE A 80 5.28 -12.39 20.07
N THR A 81 5.46 -12.18 21.38
CA THR A 81 5.41 -10.87 22.04
C THR A 81 6.72 -10.56 22.76
N LYS A 82 7.11 -9.27 22.81
CA LYS A 82 8.23 -8.79 23.64
C LYS A 82 7.97 -8.92 25.16
N ALA A 83 6.71 -9.10 25.55
CA ALA A 83 6.28 -9.39 26.91
C ALA A 83 5.51 -10.72 26.92
N ALA A 84 6.17 -11.79 27.35
CA ALA A 84 5.56 -13.11 27.46
C ALA A 84 4.64 -13.14 28.69
N SER A 85 3.32 -13.31 28.49
CA SER A 85 2.35 -13.36 29.60
C SER A 85 2.12 -14.78 30.14
N GLY A 86 2.89 -15.76 29.66
CA GLY A 86 2.85 -17.16 30.11
C GLY A 86 1.77 -18.03 29.44
N SER A 87 0.88 -17.47 28.61
CA SER A 87 -0.08 -18.22 27.80
C SER A 87 -0.06 -17.78 26.34
N LYS A 88 0.29 -18.70 25.45
CA LYS A 88 0.47 -18.46 24.00
C LYS A 88 -0.78 -17.90 23.31
N PHE A 89 -1.97 -18.22 23.83
CA PHE A 89 -3.23 -17.66 23.31
C PHE A 89 -3.43 -16.19 23.70
N ILE A 90 -3.02 -15.81 24.91
CA ILE A 90 -3.12 -14.42 25.41
C ILE A 90 -2.09 -13.54 24.70
N ASP A 91 -0.91 -14.07 24.40
CA ASP A 91 0.15 -13.35 23.68
C ASP A 91 -0.30 -12.89 22.28
N ILE A 92 -1.14 -13.66 21.57
CA ILE A 92 -1.72 -13.23 20.27
C ILE A 92 -2.57 -11.97 20.43
N PHE A 93 -3.45 -11.93 21.45
CA PHE A 93 -4.31 -10.77 21.68
C PHE A 93 -3.52 -9.55 22.18
N ILE A 94 -2.46 -9.77 22.97
CA ILE A 94 -1.56 -8.72 23.41
C ILE A 94 -0.84 -8.10 22.21
N GLU A 95 -0.28 -8.92 21.31
CA GLU A 95 0.43 -8.41 20.13
C GLU A 95 -0.48 -7.58 19.23
N ILE A 96 -1.70 -8.08 18.96
CA ILE A 96 -2.71 -7.32 18.22
C ILE A 96 -2.97 -5.97 18.90
N LYS A 97 -3.19 -5.95 20.22
CA LYS A 97 -3.43 -4.71 20.97
C LYS A 97 -2.24 -3.74 20.85
N VAL A 98 -1.01 -4.25 20.96
CA VAL A 98 0.21 -3.43 20.86
C VAL A 98 0.32 -2.81 19.47
N LEU A 99 0.13 -3.58 18.40
CA LEU A 99 0.20 -3.08 17.02
C LEU A 99 -0.89 -2.02 16.72
N PHE A 100 -2.11 -2.24 17.19
CA PHE A 100 -3.20 -1.26 17.05
C PHE A 100 -2.91 0.00 17.86
N SER A 101 -2.42 -0.14 19.09
CA SER A 101 -2.08 1.00 19.93
C SER A 101 -0.94 1.82 19.31
N ASP A 102 0.12 1.17 18.84
CA ASP A 102 1.27 1.84 18.22
C ASP A 102 0.85 2.59 16.94
N SER A 103 0.00 1.97 16.11
CA SER A 103 -0.52 2.59 14.88
C SER A 103 -1.41 3.81 15.17
N ILE A 104 -2.33 3.70 16.14
CA ILE A 104 -3.21 4.81 16.54
C ILE A 104 -2.40 5.94 17.19
N SER A 105 -1.44 5.61 18.06
CA SER A 105 -0.60 6.60 18.73
C SER A 105 0.33 7.33 17.77
N LYS A 106 0.90 6.64 16.77
CA LYS A 106 1.79 7.27 15.78
C LYS A 106 1.01 8.02 14.71
N LEU A 107 0.22 7.32 13.90
CA LEU A 107 -0.45 7.92 12.73
C LEU A 107 -1.67 8.74 13.15
N GLY A 108 -2.45 8.25 14.11
CA GLY A 108 -3.68 8.94 14.56
C GLY A 108 -3.40 10.28 15.22
N LEU A 109 -2.39 10.35 16.09
CA LEU A 109 -2.00 11.61 16.74
C LEU A 109 -1.47 12.64 15.73
N ILE A 110 -0.62 12.21 14.79
CA ILE A 110 -0.09 13.08 13.73
C ILE A 110 -1.23 13.65 12.88
N ILE A 111 -2.16 12.79 12.44
CA ILE A 111 -3.31 13.23 11.63
C ILE A 111 -4.21 14.19 12.42
N MET A 112 -4.45 13.94 13.71
CA MET A 112 -5.24 14.83 14.58
C MET A 112 -4.61 16.22 14.70
N VAL A 113 -3.29 16.30 14.92
CA VAL A 113 -2.56 17.57 15.01
C VAL A 113 -2.60 18.32 13.67
N ILE A 114 -2.36 17.64 12.55
CA ILE A 114 -2.41 18.25 11.21
C ILE A 114 -3.82 18.75 10.89
N ALA A 115 -4.85 17.97 11.22
CA ALA A 115 -6.25 18.37 11.02
C ALA A 115 -6.64 19.57 11.88
N GLY A 116 -6.22 19.59 13.15
CA GLY A 116 -6.42 20.72 14.05
C GLY A 116 -5.75 22.00 13.54
N PHE A 117 -4.49 21.89 13.10
CA PHE A 117 -3.77 23.00 12.48
C PHE A 117 -4.41 23.48 11.18
N SER A 118 -4.84 22.55 10.31
CA SER A 118 -5.52 22.87 9.04
C SER A 118 -6.82 23.63 9.27
N ARG A 119 -7.62 23.21 10.26
CA ARG A 119 -8.86 23.90 10.63
C ARG A 119 -8.57 25.29 11.19
N TYR A 120 -7.62 25.41 12.10
CA TYR A 120 -7.20 26.71 12.64
C TYR A 120 -6.71 27.67 11.54
N MET A 121 -5.89 27.19 10.59
CA MET A 121 -5.38 27.98 9.46
C MET A 121 -6.50 28.40 8.47
N ASN A 122 -7.52 27.56 8.34
CA ASN A 122 -8.71 27.88 7.54
C ASN A 122 -9.59 28.93 8.21
N ASP A 123 -9.77 28.86 9.54
CA ASP A 123 -10.59 29.81 10.30
C ASP A 123 -10.01 31.23 10.26
N ILE A 124 -8.68 31.38 10.25
CA ILE A 124 -8.00 32.69 10.07
C ILE A 124 -7.93 33.14 8.60
N GLY A 125 -8.44 32.36 7.64
CA GLY A 125 -8.46 32.69 6.20
C GLY A 125 -7.09 32.64 5.50
N ALA A 126 -6.02 32.24 6.19
CA ALA A 126 -4.67 32.19 5.64
C ALA A 126 -4.48 31.04 4.65
N SER A 127 -5.15 29.90 4.86
CA SER A 127 -5.10 28.74 3.94
C SER A 127 -5.47 29.12 2.50
N ALA A 128 -6.55 29.90 2.32
CA ALA A 128 -7.01 30.29 0.99
C ALA A 128 -6.02 31.22 0.27
N LYS A 129 -5.40 32.14 1.01
CA LYS A 129 -4.36 33.04 0.46
C LYS A 129 -3.09 32.29 0.11
N LEU A 130 -2.64 31.38 0.97
CA LEU A 130 -1.47 30.53 0.72
C LEU A 130 -1.68 29.68 -0.55
N VAL A 131 -2.84 29.01 -0.66
CA VAL A 131 -3.18 28.20 -1.83
C VAL A 131 -3.24 29.05 -3.11
N GLY A 132 -3.81 30.25 -3.05
CA GLY A 132 -3.83 31.18 -4.19
C GLY A 132 -2.42 31.60 -4.65
N VAL A 133 -1.50 31.82 -3.71
CA VAL A 133 -0.09 32.13 -4.02
C VAL A 133 0.63 30.90 -4.60
N CYS A 134 0.40 29.71 -4.06
CA CYS A 134 1.02 28.46 -4.53
C CYS A 134 0.50 28.00 -5.90
N ILE A 135 -0.77 28.25 -6.23
CA ILE A 135 -1.35 27.89 -7.53
C ILE A 135 -0.83 28.80 -8.65
N LYS A 136 -0.44 30.05 -8.34
CA LYS A 136 0.03 31.02 -9.33
C LYS A 136 1.30 30.59 -10.10
N PRO A 137 2.39 30.12 -9.47
CA PRO A 137 3.55 29.57 -10.20
C PRO A 137 3.22 28.22 -10.84
N LEU A 138 2.31 27.45 -10.25
CA LEU A 138 1.97 26.12 -10.73
C LEU A 138 1.17 26.15 -12.04
N LYS A 139 0.31 27.16 -12.24
CA LYS A 139 -0.36 27.44 -13.52
C LYS A 139 0.60 27.88 -14.63
N ARG A 140 1.81 28.36 -14.30
CA ARG A 140 2.81 28.77 -15.29
C ARG A 140 3.42 27.56 -16.01
N ILE A 141 3.38 26.38 -15.40
CA ILE A 141 3.75 25.11 -16.03
C ILE A 141 2.53 24.64 -16.83
N ASN A 142 2.46 25.03 -18.11
CA ASN A 142 1.34 24.70 -19.02
C ASN A 142 1.19 23.19 -19.36
N ALA A 143 1.97 22.31 -18.74
CA ALA A 143 1.91 20.88 -18.98
C ALA A 143 1.46 20.11 -17.74
N LYS A 144 0.14 19.87 -17.63
CA LYS A 144 -0.49 19.05 -16.58
C LYS A 144 0.23 17.71 -16.35
N TYR A 145 0.74 17.08 -17.40
CA TYR A 145 1.48 15.81 -17.35
C TYR A 145 2.90 15.95 -16.80
N VAL A 146 3.62 17.02 -17.15
CA VAL A 146 4.98 17.27 -16.61
C VAL A 146 4.90 17.52 -15.11
N LEU A 147 3.87 18.24 -14.66
CA LEU A 147 3.65 18.45 -13.24
C LEU A 147 3.34 17.14 -12.50
N LEU A 148 2.59 16.24 -13.15
CA LEU A 148 2.24 14.94 -12.60
C LEU A 148 3.47 14.04 -12.42
N GLY A 149 4.41 14.06 -13.38
CA GLY A 149 5.72 13.42 -13.27
C GLY A 149 6.63 14.07 -12.21
N CYS A 150 6.63 15.40 -12.10
CA CYS A 150 7.38 16.09 -11.05
C CYS A 150 6.87 15.72 -9.65
N CYS A 151 5.56 15.59 -9.50
CA CYS A 151 4.92 15.14 -8.26
C CYS A 151 5.30 13.71 -7.88
N TYR A 152 5.47 12.82 -8.87
CA TYR A 152 5.99 11.48 -8.64
C TYR A 152 7.43 11.54 -8.07
N ILE A 153 8.33 12.31 -8.67
CA ILE A 153 9.70 12.48 -8.18
C ILE A 153 9.72 13.09 -6.77
N LEU A 154 8.87 14.07 -6.50
CA LEU A 154 8.73 14.69 -5.19
C LEU A 154 8.30 13.65 -4.13
N MET A 155 7.26 12.87 -4.45
CA MET A 155 6.79 11.77 -3.60
C MET A 155 7.91 10.77 -3.29
N GLN A 156 8.78 10.54 -4.26
CA GLN A 156 9.90 9.63 -4.14
C GLN A 156 11.01 10.18 -3.24
N VAL A 157 11.34 11.47 -3.33
CA VAL A 157 12.27 12.10 -2.38
C VAL A 157 11.72 12.05 -0.95
N LEU A 158 10.42 12.31 -0.77
CA LEU A 158 9.74 12.20 0.52
C LEU A 158 9.76 10.77 1.09
N ALA A 159 9.66 9.75 0.23
CA ALA A 159 9.69 8.36 0.64
C ALA A 159 11.02 7.96 1.31
N LEU A 160 12.13 8.64 0.99
CA LEU A 160 13.42 8.41 1.65
C LEU A 160 13.38 8.86 3.12
N PHE A 161 12.74 10.00 3.40
CA PHE A 161 12.64 10.55 4.75
C PHE A 161 11.57 9.85 5.60
N ILE A 162 10.47 9.45 4.97
CA ILE A 162 9.32 8.83 5.63
C ILE A 162 9.32 7.35 5.28
N SER A 163 9.98 6.54 6.13
CA SER A 163 9.98 5.07 6.02
C SER A 163 8.65 4.46 6.50
N SER A 164 7.54 4.91 5.90
CA SER A 164 6.20 4.39 6.16
C SER A 164 5.35 4.49 4.90
N PRO A 165 5.16 3.38 4.16
CA PRO A 165 4.35 3.35 2.95
C PRO A 165 2.91 3.86 3.17
N SER A 166 2.27 3.42 4.26
CA SER A 166 0.89 3.80 4.60
C SER A 166 0.77 5.26 5.04
N GLY A 167 1.74 5.79 5.79
CA GLY A 167 1.75 7.19 6.22
C GLY A 167 1.97 8.14 5.03
N LEU A 168 2.94 7.81 4.17
CA LEU A 168 3.24 8.58 2.96
C LEU A 168 2.02 8.62 2.02
N ALA A 169 1.36 7.48 1.81
CA ALA A 169 0.16 7.38 0.97
C ALA A 169 -0.95 8.34 1.42
N LEU A 170 -1.27 8.33 2.72
CA LEU A 170 -2.32 9.18 3.29
C LEU A 170 -1.92 10.66 3.21
N LEU A 171 -0.67 11.00 3.52
CA LEU A 171 -0.17 12.38 3.42
C LEU A 171 -0.27 12.92 1.99
N MET A 172 0.14 12.15 0.98
CA MET A 172 0.05 12.56 -0.42
C MET A 172 -1.40 12.61 -0.91
N LEU A 173 -2.24 11.68 -0.48
CA LEU A 173 -3.67 11.70 -0.81
C LEU A 173 -4.39 12.90 -0.19
N THR A 174 -4.02 13.34 1.01
CA THR A 174 -4.67 14.50 1.63
C THR A 174 -4.13 15.83 1.10
N THR A 175 -2.83 15.93 0.78
CA THR A 175 -2.20 17.22 0.42
C THR A 175 -2.08 17.43 -1.08
N LEU A 176 -1.61 16.43 -1.83
CA LEU A 176 -1.27 16.55 -3.24
C LEU A 176 -2.47 16.29 -4.13
N TYR A 177 -3.37 15.39 -3.73
CA TYR A 177 -4.59 15.09 -4.47
C TYR A 177 -5.46 16.33 -4.78
N PRO A 178 -5.84 17.18 -3.79
CA PRO A 178 -6.66 18.37 -4.09
C PRO A 178 -5.93 19.37 -4.99
N VAL A 179 -4.60 19.49 -4.85
CA VAL A 179 -3.77 20.39 -5.65
C VAL A 179 -3.76 19.95 -7.11
N LEU A 180 -3.43 18.68 -7.40
CA LEU A 180 -3.38 18.17 -8.78
C LEU A 180 -4.76 18.16 -9.44
N ARG A 181 -5.81 17.91 -8.65
CA ARG A 181 -7.20 18.01 -9.11
C ARG A 181 -7.60 19.43 -9.49
N SER A 182 -7.11 20.45 -8.76
CA SER A 182 -7.40 21.87 -9.07
C SER A 182 -6.76 22.38 -10.38
N ILE A 183 -5.74 21.67 -10.88
CA ILE A 183 -4.99 22.01 -12.10
C ILE A 183 -5.60 21.32 -13.33
N GLY A 184 -6.51 20.38 -13.13
CA GLY A 184 -7.21 19.66 -14.21
C GLY A 184 -6.67 18.27 -14.54
N CYS A 185 -5.87 17.65 -13.66
CA CYS A 185 -5.49 16.23 -13.82
C CYS A 185 -6.68 15.32 -13.49
N SER A 186 -6.94 14.26 -14.26
CA SER A 186 -8.04 13.32 -14.01
C SER A 186 -7.89 12.60 -12.65
N LYS A 187 -9.01 12.22 -12.01
CA LYS A 187 -8.99 11.55 -10.69
C LYS A 187 -8.16 10.26 -10.73
N ALA A 188 -8.31 9.49 -11.81
CA ALA A 188 -7.57 8.24 -12.03
C ALA A 188 -6.07 8.47 -12.23
N ALA A 189 -5.67 9.52 -12.96
CA ALA A 189 -4.26 9.85 -13.16
C ALA A 189 -3.57 10.24 -11.83
N VAL A 190 -4.21 11.08 -11.02
CA VAL A 190 -3.65 11.48 -9.71
C VAL A 190 -3.54 10.29 -8.77
N ALA A 191 -4.57 9.45 -8.70
CA ALA A 191 -4.55 8.28 -7.84
C ALA A 191 -3.53 7.22 -8.28
N SER A 192 -3.30 7.05 -9.58
CA SER A 192 -2.31 6.10 -10.10
C SER A 192 -0.87 6.53 -9.81
N VAL A 193 -0.55 7.83 -9.84
CA VAL A 193 0.78 8.30 -9.40
C VAL A 193 0.98 8.02 -7.92
N ILE A 194 0.00 8.40 -7.09
CA ILE A 194 0.09 8.19 -5.64
C ILE A 194 0.23 6.69 -5.34
N ALA A 195 -0.49 5.83 -6.07
CA ALA A 195 -0.35 4.38 -6.01
C ALA A 195 1.10 3.93 -6.22
N SER A 196 1.66 4.32 -7.36
CA SER A 196 2.93 3.83 -7.86
C SER A 196 4.11 4.27 -6.98
N GLY A 197 4.04 5.46 -6.39
CA GLY A 197 5.10 5.99 -5.53
C GLY A 197 5.26 5.22 -4.22
N ILE A 198 4.23 4.49 -3.77
CA ILE A 198 4.25 3.69 -2.54
C ILE A 198 4.85 2.29 -2.80
N CYS A 199 4.82 1.81 -4.05
CA CYS A 199 5.21 0.45 -4.39
C CYS A 199 6.73 0.21 -4.36
N ILE A 200 7.53 1.28 -4.25
CA ILE A 200 8.99 1.19 -4.30
C ILE A 200 9.51 1.41 -2.90
N ASP A 201 9.97 0.33 -2.27
CA ASP A 201 10.61 0.37 -0.95
C ASP A 201 12.14 0.43 -1.11
N TYR A 202 12.75 1.51 -0.65
CA TYR A 202 14.20 1.68 -0.66
C TYR A 202 14.61 2.69 0.39
N GLY A 203 15.87 2.63 0.78
CA GLY A 203 16.43 3.49 1.82
C GLY A 203 17.10 2.65 2.90
N PRO A 204 18.06 3.24 3.63
CA PRO A 204 18.69 2.55 4.76
C PRO A 204 17.70 2.29 5.90
N SER A 205 16.57 3.01 5.94
CA SER A 205 15.49 2.84 6.93
C SER A 205 14.40 1.86 6.47
N ALA A 206 14.50 1.34 5.24
CA ALA A 206 13.51 0.43 4.67
C ALA A 206 13.70 -0.99 5.24
N THR A 207 12.62 -1.59 5.77
CA THR A 207 12.66 -2.90 6.42
C THR A 207 13.22 -3.99 5.51
N GLY A 208 12.88 -3.95 4.21
CA GLY A 208 13.42 -4.91 3.24
C GLY A 208 14.94 -4.80 3.10
N SER A 209 15.49 -3.58 3.11
CA SER A 209 16.93 -3.35 2.97
C SER A 209 17.70 -3.78 4.23
N VAL A 210 17.14 -3.51 5.42
CA VAL A 210 17.68 -3.99 6.70
C VAL A 210 17.69 -5.52 6.76
N LEU A 211 16.60 -6.18 6.37
CA LEU A 211 16.52 -7.64 6.36
C LEU A 211 17.53 -8.26 5.38
N ILE A 212 17.67 -7.69 4.17
CA ILE A 212 18.65 -8.17 3.19
C ILE A 212 20.07 -8.03 3.74
N SER A 213 20.39 -6.92 4.41
CA SER A 213 21.70 -6.73 5.04
C SER A 213 21.99 -7.77 6.13
N GLU A 214 20.98 -8.09 6.96
CA GLU A 214 21.09 -9.10 8.02
C GLU A 214 21.27 -10.52 7.46
N LEU A 215 20.58 -10.85 6.37
CA LEU A 215 20.66 -12.15 5.70
C LEU A 215 21.97 -12.34 4.92
N THR A 216 22.50 -11.28 4.32
CA THR A 216 23.70 -11.34 3.47
C THR A 216 24.99 -11.02 4.22
N GLY A 217 24.91 -10.47 5.44
CA GLY A 217 26.05 -10.00 6.21
C GLY A 217 26.77 -8.81 5.58
N TYR A 218 26.15 -8.15 4.60
CA TYR A 218 26.70 -6.97 3.91
C TYR A 218 26.35 -5.71 4.69
N ASP A 219 27.27 -4.74 4.75
CA ASP A 219 26.99 -3.47 5.42
C ASP A 219 25.81 -2.73 4.76
N LEU A 220 24.84 -2.32 5.57
CA LEU A 220 23.60 -1.70 5.12
C LEU A 220 23.84 -0.43 4.32
N PHE A 221 24.81 0.39 4.74
CA PHE A 221 25.10 1.66 4.09
C PHE A 221 25.83 1.46 2.76
N SER A 222 26.83 0.57 2.73
CA SER A 222 27.50 0.19 1.49
C SER A 222 26.54 -0.44 0.48
N PHE A 223 25.61 -1.29 0.92
CA PHE A 223 24.58 -1.87 0.04
C PHE A 223 23.68 -0.79 -0.57
N PHE A 224 23.22 0.15 0.27
CA PHE A 224 22.35 1.23 -0.17
C PHE A 224 23.04 2.13 -1.20
N VAL A 225 24.25 2.61 -0.92
CA VAL A 225 24.94 3.56 -1.78
C VAL A 225 25.43 2.92 -3.07
N ASP A 226 26.09 1.76 -2.99
CA ASP A 226 26.77 1.18 -4.16
C ASP A 226 25.83 0.43 -5.10
N LYS A 227 24.76 -0.16 -4.56
CA LYS A 227 23.83 -1.01 -5.35
C LYS A 227 22.46 -0.39 -5.49
N GLN A 228 21.89 0.12 -4.40
CA GLN A 228 20.48 0.51 -4.39
C GLN A 228 20.24 1.87 -5.06
N VAL A 229 21.02 2.91 -4.70
CA VAL A 229 20.91 4.27 -5.28
C VAL A 229 20.95 4.30 -6.82
N PRO A 230 21.92 3.66 -7.52
CA PRO A 230 21.98 3.75 -8.98
C PRO A 230 20.78 3.07 -9.67
N ILE A 231 20.33 1.93 -9.14
CA ILE A 231 19.16 1.21 -9.67
C ILE A 231 17.90 2.04 -9.49
N VAL A 232 17.73 2.59 -8.29
CA VAL A 232 16.55 3.37 -7.89
C VAL A 232 16.46 4.69 -8.66
N ALA A 233 17.59 5.37 -8.89
CA ALA A 233 17.63 6.59 -9.69
C ALA A 233 17.16 6.37 -11.14
N ILE A 234 17.58 5.28 -11.77
CA ILE A 234 17.12 4.91 -13.12
C ILE A 234 15.62 4.57 -13.07
N LEU A 235 15.17 3.83 -12.06
CA LEU A 235 13.78 3.44 -11.90
C LEU A 235 12.84 4.66 -11.81
N PHE A 236 13.23 5.71 -11.07
CA PHE A 236 12.42 6.92 -10.91
C PHE A 236 12.22 7.65 -12.23
N VAL A 237 13.26 7.75 -13.04
CA VAL A 237 13.17 8.40 -14.34
C VAL A 237 12.28 7.60 -15.27
N VAL A 238 12.44 6.27 -15.32
CA VAL A 238 11.65 5.39 -16.17
C VAL A 238 10.17 5.41 -15.78
N ILE A 239 9.86 5.28 -14.49
CA ILE A 239 8.48 5.28 -14.00
C ILE A 239 7.86 6.67 -14.14
N GLY A 240 8.60 7.74 -13.84
CA GLY A 240 8.14 9.12 -14.03
C GLY A 240 7.74 9.41 -15.48
N ILE A 241 8.59 9.05 -16.45
CA ILE A 241 8.30 9.20 -17.88
C ILE A 241 7.11 8.31 -18.29
N SER A 242 7.07 7.07 -17.79
CA SER A 242 5.99 6.13 -18.09
C SER A 242 4.64 6.68 -17.63
N HIS A 243 4.57 7.27 -16.43
CA HIS A 243 3.35 7.93 -15.94
C HIS A 243 2.95 9.10 -16.84
N MET A 244 3.90 9.95 -17.24
CA MET A 244 3.61 11.09 -18.13
C MET A 244 2.98 10.65 -19.46
N VAL A 245 3.52 9.60 -20.10
CA VAL A 245 3.02 9.10 -21.39
C VAL A 245 1.69 8.36 -21.21
N MET A 246 1.59 7.49 -20.21
CA MET A 246 0.39 6.66 -20.01
C MET A 246 -0.82 7.50 -19.62
N GLN A 247 -0.61 8.53 -18.80
CA GLN A 247 -1.68 9.44 -18.38
C GLN A 247 -2.14 10.35 -19.52
N ALA A 248 -1.23 10.79 -20.38
CA ALA A 248 -1.60 11.52 -21.59
C ALA A 248 -2.41 10.66 -22.57
N TYR A 249 -2.05 9.39 -22.70
CA TYR A 249 -2.76 8.43 -23.56
C TYR A 249 -4.18 8.13 -23.03
N TRP A 250 -4.32 7.83 -21.73
CA TRP A 250 -5.61 7.51 -21.13
C TRP A 250 -6.55 8.70 -21.01
N ASP A 251 -6.06 9.87 -20.63
CA ASP A 251 -6.88 11.08 -20.62
C ASP A 251 -7.41 11.41 -22.03
N ARG A 252 -6.61 11.18 -23.10
CA ARG A 252 -7.07 11.38 -24.49
C ARG A 252 -8.12 10.35 -24.90
N LYS A 253 -8.06 9.14 -24.37
CA LYS A 253 -9.04 8.07 -24.64
C LYS A 253 -10.34 8.30 -23.88
N GLU A 254 -10.28 8.76 -22.63
CA GLU A 254 -11.46 9.05 -21.81
C GLU A 254 -12.20 10.32 -22.27
N ALA A 255 -11.49 11.34 -22.74
CA ALA A 255 -12.11 12.53 -23.35
C ALA A 255 -12.92 12.24 -24.63
N VAL A 256 -12.69 11.09 -25.28
CA VAL A 256 -13.45 10.63 -26.47
C VAL A 256 -14.70 9.82 -26.07
N ASN A 257 -14.80 9.35 -24.81
CA ASN A 257 -15.90 8.51 -24.33
C ASN A 257 -16.89 9.25 -23.39
N GLU A 258 -16.70 10.56 -23.15
CA GLU A 258 -17.54 11.36 -22.25
C GLU A 258 -18.93 11.75 -22.83
N ASP A 259 -19.21 11.51 -24.12
CA ASP A 259 -20.53 11.81 -24.73
C ASP A 259 -21.65 10.82 -24.36
N ASP A 260 -21.38 9.67 -23.70
CA ASP A 260 -22.37 8.59 -23.56
C ASP A 260 -22.65 8.05 -22.14
N SER A 261 -22.13 8.63 -21.04
CA SER A 261 -22.27 7.93 -19.73
C SER A 261 -22.31 8.78 -18.45
N GLU A 262 -23.35 9.60 -18.31
CA GLU A 262 -23.57 10.45 -17.13
C GLU A 262 -24.21 9.75 -15.89
N SER A 263 -24.31 8.41 -15.81
CA SER A 263 -25.08 7.74 -14.72
C SER A 263 -24.41 6.61 -13.90
N GLN A 264 -23.10 6.39 -13.99
CA GLN A 264 -22.41 5.37 -13.14
C GLN A 264 -21.28 5.92 -12.24
N ALA A 265 -21.10 7.23 -12.20
CA ALA A 265 -19.88 7.90 -11.72
C ALA A 265 -19.73 8.06 -10.18
N LYS A 266 -20.60 7.47 -9.34
CA LYS A 266 -20.54 7.74 -7.88
C LYS A 266 -20.14 6.56 -6.98
N ASN A 267 -20.09 5.33 -7.48
CA ASN A 267 -19.73 4.15 -6.66
C ASN A 267 -18.66 3.23 -7.28
N ALA A 268 -18.28 3.41 -8.54
CA ALA A 268 -17.32 2.55 -9.23
C ALA A 268 -15.86 3.03 -9.15
N ASP A 269 -15.63 4.33 -8.94
CA ASP A 269 -14.30 4.95 -9.04
C ASP A 269 -13.37 4.59 -7.88
N ILE A 270 -13.88 4.56 -6.64
CA ILE A 270 -13.06 4.18 -5.48
C ILE A 270 -12.67 2.69 -5.54
N SER A 271 -13.53 1.84 -6.13
CA SER A 271 -13.27 0.40 -6.29
C SER A 271 -12.25 0.07 -7.40
N ARG A 272 -12.18 0.87 -8.47
CA ARG A 272 -11.13 0.71 -9.52
C ARG A 272 -9.81 1.35 -9.09
N MET A 273 -9.87 2.49 -8.41
CA MET A 273 -8.72 3.18 -7.82
C MET A 273 -7.98 2.28 -6.83
N PHE A 274 -8.71 1.66 -5.89
CA PHE A 274 -8.13 0.64 -5.00
C PHE A 274 -7.67 -0.61 -5.74
N ARG A 275 -8.31 -1.01 -6.84
CA ARG A 275 -7.93 -2.20 -7.61
C ARG A 275 -6.59 -1.99 -8.33
N HIS A 276 -6.33 -0.82 -8.91
CA HIS A 276 -5.02 -0.52 -9.52
C HIS A 276 -3.94 -0.24 -8.46
N ILE A 277 -4.28 0.45 -7.35
CA ILE A 277 -3.34 0.64 -6.22
C ILE A 277 -2.94 -0.71 -5.60
N MET A 278 -3.91 -1.58 -5.34
CA MET A 278 -3.64 -2.89 -4.74
C MET A 278 -2.95 -3.87 -5.69
N LEU A 279 -3.31 -3.91 -6.99
CA LEU A 279 -2.62 -4.80 -7.94
C LEU A 279 -1.15 -4.40 -8.15
N CYS A 280 -0.81 -3.11 -8.04
CA CYS A 280 0.58 -2.66 -8.03
C CYS A 280 1.30 -2.96 -6.71
N CYS A 281 0.68 -2.73 -5.54
CA CYS A 281 1.28 -3.10 -4.25
C CYS A 281 1.52 -4.61 -4.09
N LEU A 282 0.66 -5.47 -4.64
CA LEU A 282 0.74 -6.93 -4.45
C LEU A 282 1.72 -7.66 -5.37
N SER A 283 2.24 -7.02 -6.41
CA SER A 283 3.20 -7.69 -7.30
C SER A 283 4.65 -7.61 -6.78
N PHE A 284 4.91 -6.90 -5.67
CA PHE A 284 6.27 -6.61 -5.21
C PHE A 284 6.51 -6.75 -3.70
N GLN A 285 5.55 -7.30 -2.95
CA GLN A 285 5.72 -7.67 -1.54
C GLN A 285 5.46 -9.17 -1.35
#